data_AF-A0A930XTX7-F1
#
_entry.id   AF-A0A930XTX7-F1
#
_cell.length_a   1.000
_cell.length_b   1.000
_cell.length_c   1.000
_cell.angle_alpha   90.00
_cell.angle_beta   90.00
_cell.angle_gamma   90.00
#
_symmetry.space_group_name_H-M   'P 1'
#
loop_
_entity.id
_entity.type
_entity.pdbx_description
1 polymer ?
#
loop_
_entity_poly.entity_id
_entity_poly.type
_entity_poly.pdbx_seq_one_letter_code
_entity_poly.pdbx_strand_id
1 'polypeptide(L)'
;QYIQILDVAGCQCSDFLAFAAGDLNEGLDATVTRTLMGLATPQVGLCGRYYSQQMQALVEVIQDTCGRHDSFLLACTARYYEDAGYPGHTSCSENFNRVLAPHGIPGRPGWPAINYFFNTEVQPDGTIHAGESWSRPGDYVLLCAQADLLCATSACPDDIDPANGWQPTPILVRVYASDQAFPRAIGRRSVPEAPVRLTQDSGFTPPIRALTDHLSEYNGFWVPQDFAGYGPQAEYYALRERVALMDLSVLRKFDICGPDARTLVQRVFSRNVASWQPGQAGYGCLPNPHGGIIDDGIVFCLGETQFRYVGNCDRDGEWWQKVAQQHNLQVTVEPVSHRWHNLALQGPVAREVLRPLTELAPGFQALSLDALGYFQCAVGTVAGVPVFLSRTGYTGELGYELFVDPAHAPALWQALMAAGRPYDLLPLGMQALDIARIEAGLLAAGREFDDLISPYQAGIGWAVSLKKPELIGRKALEQIRIHPPRVAVGLVLEGPEVACQLGQPVYAPGERWRVGQVTSGTFSPILKRSIALAQLTPEFATGGTPVEVGFVDGQQRRRPAVVGPLAAYDPGKQRVRASPGE
;
A
#
# COMPACT_ATOMS: atom_id res chain seq x y z
N GLN A 1 -9.42 -9.64 -28.04
CA GLN A 1 -9.36 -10.98 -27.40
C GLN A 1 -8.43 -10.88 -26.21
N TYR A 2 -8.49 -11.84 -25.28
CA TYR A 2 -7.53 -11.90 -24.17
C TYR A 2 -6.60 -13.10 -24.34
N ILE A 3 -5.34 -12.94 -23.93
CA ILE A 3 -4.29 -13.96 -23.99
C ILE A 3 -3.77 -14.14 -22.57
N GLN A 4 -3.91 -15.33 -22.01
CA GLN A 4 -3.36 -15.68 -20.70
C GLN A 4 -2.16 -16.59 -20.89
N ILE A 5 -1.03 -16.19 -20.33
CA ILE A 5 0.20 -16.98 -20.23
C ILE A 5 0.28 -17.44 -18.78
N LEU A 6 0.21 -18.74 -18.56
CA LEU A 6 0.08 -19.34 -17.24
C LEU A 6 1.22 -20.34 -17.00
N ASP A 7 1.88 -20.18 -15.87
CA ASP A 7 2.81 -21.16 -15.33
C ASP A 7 2.02 -22.23 -14.54
N VAL A 8 2.09 -23.47 -15.00
CA VAL A 8 1.33 -24.58 -14.42
C VAL A 8 2.01 -25.14 -13.18
N ALA A 9 3.35 -25.18 -13.16
CA ALA A 9 4.12 -25.89 -12.16
C ALA A 9 4.84 -24.95 -11.17
N GLY A 10 4.90 -23.65 -11.47
CA GLY A 10 5.73 -22.72 -10.74
C GLY A 10 7.16 -22.72 -11.26
N CYS A 11 7.85 -21.62 -10.95
CA CYS A 11 9.22 -21.33 -11.36
C CYS A 11 9.48 -21.31 -12.88
N GLN A 12 8.50 -21.48 -13.76
CA GLN A 12 8.74 -21.53 -15.21
C GLN A 12 8.66 -20.14 -15.84
N CYS A 13 9.69 -19.77 -16.59
CA CYS A 13 9.70 -18.54 -17.39
C CYS A 13 9.09 -18.74 -18.77
N SER A 14 8.54 -17.67 -19.33
CA SER A 14 7.95 -17.67 -20.66
C SER A 14 8.38 -16.45 -21.47
N ASP A 15 8.98 -16.68 -22.63
CA ASP A 15 9.27 -15.59 -23.56
C ASP A 15 8.06 -15.37 -24.45
N PHE A 16 7.70 -14.10 -24.68
CA PHE A 16 6.52 -13.70 -25.44
C PHE A 16 6.83 -12.66 -26.52
N LEU A 17 6.27 -12.89 -27.70
CA LEU A 17 6.31 -12.01 -28.86
C LEU A 17 4.88 -11.71 -29.33
N ALA A 18 4.66 -10.49 -29.79
CA ALA A 18 3.44 -10.08 -30.48
C ALA A 18 3.81 -9.21 -31.68
N PHE A 19 3.12 -9.43 -32.79
CA PHE A 19 3.27 -8.67 -34.04
C PHE A 19 1.90 -8.18 -34.49
N ALA A 20 1.82 -6.96 -35.00
CA ALA A 20 0.59 -6.47 -35.62
C ALA A 20 0.30 -7.29 -36.90
N ALA A 21 -0.91 -7.86 -37.02
CA ALA A 21 -1.26 -8.72 -38.15
C ALA A 21 -1.20 -7.98 -39.51
N GLY A 22 -1.36 -6.66 -39.51
CA GLY A 22 -1.27 -5.81 -40.70
C GLY A 22 0.17 -5.56 -41.19
N ASP A 23 1.17 -5.67 -40.31
CA ASP A 23 2.60 -5.59 -40.64
C ASP A 23 3.42 -6.42 -39.65
N LEU A 24 3.82 -7.61 -40.07
CA LEU A 24 4.58 -8.55 -39.23
C LEU A 24 6.03 -8.11 -38.96
N ASN A 25 6.47 -6.97 -39.53
CA ASN A 25 7.72 -6.32 -39.13
C ASN A 25 7.54 -5.47 -37.86
N GLU A 26 6.29 -5.08 -37.54
CA GLU A 26 5.94 -4.34 -36.32
C GLU A 26 5.72 -5.30 -35.16
N GLY A 27 6.82 -5.78 -34.60
CA GLY A 27 6.84 -6.55 -33.36
C GLY A 27 6.81 -5.66 -32.12
N LEU A 28 6.46 -6.26 -31.00
CA LEU A 28 6.63 -5.70 -29.66
C LEU A 28 8.08 -5.23 -29.47
N ASP A 29 8.24 -3.99 -29.01
CA ASP A 29 9.53 -3.39 -28.70
C ASP A 29 9.59 -2.96 -27.23
N ALA A 30 10.42 -3.65 -26.45
CA ALA A 30 10.57 -3.39 -25.03
C ALA A 30 11.19 -2.02 -24.74
N THR A 31 12.06 -1.51 -25.63
CA THR A 31 12.69 -0.19 -25.46
C THR A 31 11.68 0.91 -25.62
N VAL A 32 10.89 0.89 -26.70
CA VAL A 32 9.80 1.86 -26.90
C VAL A 32 8.78 1.76 -25.77
N THR A 33 8.44 0.54 -25.35
CA THR A 33 7.53 0.32 -24.22
C THR A 33 8.03 1.00 -22.94
N ARG A 34 9.29 0.79 -22.55
CA ARG A 34 9.87 1.44 -21.36
C ARG A 34 9.93 2.96 -21.52
N THR A 35 10.26 3.45 -22.71
CA THR A 35 10.28 4.90 -23.00
C THR A 35 8.91 5.55 -22.80
N LEU A 36 7.84 4.91 -23.26
CA LEU A 36 6.49 5.46 -23.17
C LEU A 36 5.87 5.28 -21.78
N MET A 37 6.13 4.16 -21.11
CA MET A 37 5.55 3.85 -19.79
C MET A 37 6.33 4.45 -18.63
N GLY A 38 7.61 4.80 -18.82
CA GLY A 38 8.48 5.24 -17.73
C GLY A 38 8.74 4.15 -16.68
N LEU A 39 8.44 2.89 -17.01
CA LEU A 39 8.58 1.73 -16.13
C LEU A 39 9.45 0.67 -16.81
N ALA A 40 10.24 -0.05 -16.00
CA ALA A 40 11.01 -1.20 -16.46
C ALA A 40 10.12 -2.28 -17.08
N THR A 41 8.95 -2.51 -16.48
CA THR A 41 7.95 -3.47 -16.95
C THR A 41 6.57 -2.82 -16.80
N PRO A 42 5.71 -2.85 -17.83
CA PRO A 42 4.33 -2.39 -17.72
C PRO A 42 3.59 -3.04 -16.55
N GLN A 43 2.77 -2.25 -15.86
CA GLN A 43 1.95 -2.69 -14.72
C GLN A 43 0.47 -2.49 -15.02
N VAL A 44 -0.40 -3.33 -14.46
CA VAL A 44 -1.86 -3.17 -14.61
C VAL A 44 -2.29 -1.73 -14.29
N GLY A 45 -3.01 -1.09 -15.21
CA GLY A 45 -3.49 0.28 -15.06
C GLY A 45 -2.98 1.22 -16.15
N LEU A 46 -2.75 2.49 -15.81
CA LEU A 46 -2.38 3.54 -16.77
C LEU A 46 -1.09 3.24 -17.54
N CYS A 47 -0.10 2.63 -16.88
CA CYS A 47 1.18 2.26 -17.48
C CYS A 47 1.25 0.77 -17.88
N GLY A 48 0.13 0.20 -18.33
CA GLY A 48 -0.02 -1.24 -18.55
C GLY A 48 0.09 -1.72 -19.98
N ARG A 49 0.64 -0.94 -20.91
CA ARG A 49 0.67 -1.31 -22.34
C ARG A 49 2.08 -1.63 -22.84
N TYR A 50 2.16 -2.59 -23.74
CA TYR A 50 3.33 -2.88 -24.56
C TYR A 50 3.12 -2.34 -25.97
N TYR A 51 4.18 -1.78 -26.54
CA TYR A 51 4.14 -1.02 -27.80
C TYR A 51 5.06 -1.62 -28.86
N SER A 52 4.73 -1.36 -30.14
CA SER A 52 5.61 -1.62 -31.27
C SER A 52 6.68 -0.53 -31.44
N GLN A 53 7.60 -0.72 -32.39
CA GLN A 53 8.60 0.29 -32.76
C GLN A 53 7.98 1.62 -33.22
N GLN A 54 6.77 1.57 -33.76
CA GLN A 54 5.99 2.70 -34.24
C GLN A 54 5.09 3.29 -33.15
N MET A 55 5.31 2.92 -31.88
CA MET A 55 4.56 3.38 -30.73
C MET A 55 3.07 3.01 -30.77
N GLN A 56 2.70 1.96 -31.51
CA GLN A 56 1.34 1.42 -31.49
C GLN A 56 1.19 0.45 -30.32
N ALA A 57 0.13 0.59 -29.53
CA ALA A 57 -0.14 -0.36 -28.45
C ALA A 57 -0.55 -1.72 -29.06
N LEU A 58 0.13 -2.79 -28.67
CA LEU A 58 -0.17 -4.15 -29.13
C LEU A 58 -0.98 -4.92 -28.09
N VAL A 59 -0.55 -4.89 -26.83
CA VAL A 59 -1.23 -5.58 -25.72
C VAL A 59 -1.28 -4.71 -24.47
N GLU A 60 -2.35 -4.84 -23.70
CA GLU A 60 -2.53 -4.23 -22.37
C GLU A 60 -2.55 -5.32 -21.29
N VAL A 61 -1.80 -5.15 -20.20
CA VAL A 61 -1.82 -6.02 -19.03
C VAL A 61 -3.09 -5.76 -18.23
N ILE A 62 -3.93 -6.78 -18.14
CA ILE A 62 -5.20 -6.74 -17.41
C ILE A 62 -5.03 -7.36 -16.04
N GLN A 63 -4.33 -8.50 -15.96
CA GLN A 63 -4.01 -9.14 -14.69
C GLN A 63 -2.57 -9.63 -14.69
N ASP A 64 -1.89 -9.51 -13.56
CA ASP A 64 -0.56 -10.06 -13.34
C ASP A 64 -0.47 -10.56 -11.90
N THR A 65 -0.25 -11.86 -11.73
CA THR A 65 -0.18 -12.49 -10.41
C THR A 65 1.23 -12.75 -9.89
N CYS A 66 2.24 -12.45 -10.71
CA CYS A 66 3.65 -12.63 -10.36
C CYS A 66 4.32 -11.29 -10.07
N GLY A 67 4.08 -10.25 -10.88
CA GLY A 67 4.64 -8.92 -10.70
C GLY A 67 6.12 -8.79 -11.06
N ARG A 68 6.77 -9.88 -11.48
CA ARG A 68 8.21 -9.94 -11.77
C ARG A 68 8.44 -10.53 -13.16
N HIS A 69 8.92 -9.68 -14.07
CA HIS A 69 9.20 -10.04 -15.46
C HIS A 69 10.45 -9.30 -15.92
N ASP A 70 11.04 -9.76 -17.01
CA ASP A 70 12.14 -9.09 -17.68
C ASP A 70 11.71 -8.52 -19.04
N SER A 71 12.13 -7.28 -19.29
CA SER A 71 11.97 -6.60 -20.58
C SER A 71 13.32 -6.14 -21.15
N PHE A 72 14.43 -6.41 -20.45
CA PHE A 72 15.74 -5.88 -20.80
C PHE A 72 16.52 -6.83 -21.69
N LEU A 73 16.51 -8.13 -21.37
CA LEU A 73 17.31 -9.11 -22.07
C LEU A 73 16.54 -9.73 -23.23
N LEU A 74 17.29 -10.32 -24.15
CA LEU A 74 16.72 -11.14 -25.21
C LEU A 74 16.20 -12.46 -24.62
N ALA A 75 15.28 -13.09 -25.32
CA ALA A 75 15.01 -14.51 -25.15
C ALA A 75 16.32 -15.30 -25.24
N CYS A 76 16.44 -16.42 -24.53
CA CYS A 76 17.68 -17.20 -24.53
C CYS A 76 18.08 -17.59 -25.97
N THR A 77 19.40 -17.71 -26.19
CA THR A 77 19.99 -17.86 -27.53
C THR A 77 20.92 -19.07 -27.57
N ALA A 78 21.15 -19.65 -28.76
CA ALA A 78 22.15 -20.69 -28.93
C ALA A 78 23.55 -20.23 -28.46
N ARG A 79 23.89 -18.96 -28.71
CA ARG A 79 25.17 -18.37 -28.30
C ARG A 79 25.37 -18.38 -26.79
N TYR A 80 24.32 -18.07 -26.02
CA TYR A 80 24.36 -18.12 -24.57
C TYR A 80 24.77 -19.51 -24.07
N TYR A 81 24.13 -20.55 -24.59
CA TYR A 81 24.44 -21.92 -24.21
C TYR A 81 25.82 -22.39 -24.69
N GLU A 82 26.25 -22.01 -25.89
CA GLU A 82 27.60 -22.29 -26.39
C GLU A 82 28.69 -21.72 -25.49
N ASP A 83 28.55 -20.45 -25.09
CA ASP A 83 29.50 -19.77 -24.21
C ASP A 83 29.49 -20.37 -22.79
N ALA A 84 28.36 -20.91 -22.35
CA ALA A 84 28.24 -21.66 -21.09
C ALA A 84 28.75 -23.11 -21.18
N GLY A 85 29.14 -23.60 -22.35
CA GLY A 85 29.69 -24.95 -22.55
C GLY A 85 28.66 -26.02 -22.94
N TYR A 86 27.46 -25.62 -23.37
CA TYR A 86 26.35 -26.50 -23.77
C TYR A 86 25.98 -26.31 -25.26
N PRO A 87 26.88 -26.63 -26.21
CA PRO A 87 26.58 -26.47 -27.63
C PRO A 87 25.42 -27.39 -28.07
N GLY A 88 24.51 -26.84 -28.88
CA GLY A 88 23.32 -27.56 -29.37
C GLY A 88 22.16 -27.64 -28.38
N HIS A 89 22.27 -26.99 -27.22
CA HIS A 89 21.14 -26.79 -26.32
C HIS A 89 20.04 -25.98 -27.03
N THR A 90 18.77 -26.37 -26.82
CA THR A 90 17.64 -25.67 -27.43
C THR A 90 17.46 -24.30 -26.79
N SER A 91 17.17 -23.28 -27.59
CA SER A 91 16.88 -21.94 -27.10
C SER A 91 15.49 -21.42 -27.49
N CYS A 92 14.95 -20.48 -26.73
CA CYS A 92 13.71 -19.78 -27.07
C CYS A 92 13.81 -19.09 -28.42
N SER A 93 14.96 -18.50 -28.74
CA SER A 93 15.15 -17.84 -30.02
C SER A 93 15.06 -18.81 -31.21
N GLU A 94 15.58 -20.03 -31.08
CA GLU A 94 15.40 -21.09 -32.09
C GLU A 94 13.96 -21.60 -32.13
N ASN A 95 13.29 -21.73 -30.97
CA ASN A 95 11.88 -22.07 -30.90
C ASN A 95 11.04 -21.06 -31.71
N PHE A 96 11.29 -19.76 -31.52
CA PHE A 96 10.63 -18.70 -32.27
C PHE A 96 10.93 -18.78 -33.77
N ASN A 97 12.20 -18.91 -34.16
CA ASN A 97 12.57 -19.04 -35.57
C ASN A 97 11.81 -20.18 -36.26
N ARG A 98 11.68 -21.32 -35.58
CA ARG A 98 10.96 -22.50 -36.11
C ARG A 98 9.46 -22.24 -36.27
N VAL A 99 8.80 -21.65 -35.28
CA VAL A 99 7.33 -21.46 -35.32
C VAL A 99 6.90 -20.24 -36.13
N LEU A 100 7.76 -19.23 -36.28
CA LEU A 100 7.46 -18.01 -37.03
C LEU A 100 7.81 -18.12 -38.52
N ALA A 101 8.71 -19.02 -38.92
CA ALA A 101 9.10 -19.21 -40.32
C ALA A 101 7.91 -19.50 -41.27
N PRO A 102 6.90 -20.34 -40.91
CA PRO A 102 5.72 -20.54 -41.75
C PRO A 102 4.87 -19.27 -41.97
N HIS A 103 5.03 -18.25 -41.12
CA HIS A 103 4.36 -16.96 -41.22
C HIS A 103 5.18 -15.91 -42.01
N GLY A 104 6.30 -16.32 -42.62
CA GLY A 104 7.14 -15.44 -43.43
C GLY A 104 8.03 -14.48 -42.62
N ILE A 105 8.12 -14.67 -41.31
CA ILE A 105 8.96 -13.86 -40.44
C ILE A 105 10.38 -14.43 -40.45
N PRO A 106 11.41 -13.64 -40.84
CA PRO A 106 12.77 -14.11 -40.91
C PRO A 106 13.33 -14.42 -39.51
N GLY A 107 14.10 -15.50 -39.43
CA GLY A 107 14.74 -15.90 -38.18
C GLY A 107 15.79 -14.89 -37.70
N ARG A 108 15.97 -14.81 -36.39
CA ARG A 108 16.95 -13.95 -35.71
C ARG A 108 17.85 -14.76 -34.79
N PRO A 109 19.12 -14.36 -34.60
CA PRO A 109 20.00 -15.02 -33.63
C PRO A 109 19.55 -14.82 -32.18
N GLY A 110 18.79 -13.75 -31.91
CA GLY A 110 18.15 -13.48 -30.63
C GLY A 110 16.91 -12.62 -30.80
N TRP A 111 15.88 -12.87 -30.01
CA TRP A 111 14.60 -12.14 -30.08
C TRP A 111 14.44 -11.20 -28.88
N PRO A 112 14.03 -9.93 -29.10
CA PRO A 112 13.70 -9.00 -28.03
C PRO A 112 12.30 -9.29 -27.47
N ALA A 113 12.14 -10.45 -26.83
CA ALA A 113 10.88 -10.88 -26.24
C ALA A 113 10.63 -10.18 -24.91
N ILE A 114 9.36 -10.23 -24.45
CA ILE A 114 9.04 -9.99 -23.05
C ILE A 114 9.15 -11.33 -22.34
N ASN A 115 10.03 -11.40 -21.34
CA ASN A 115 10.34 -12.63 -20.63
C ASN A 115 9.50 -12.65 -19.33
N TYR A 116 8.27 -13.16 -19.44
CA TYR A 116 7.36 -13.29 -18.31
C TYR A 116 7.89 -14.28 -17.27
N PHE A 117 7.64 -13.93 -16.00
CA PHE A 117 8.10 -14.63 -14.79
C PHE A 117 9.62 -14.64 -14.59
N PHE A 118 10.39 -14.00 -15.47
CA PHE A 118 11.84 -13.98 -15.39
C PHE A 118 12.33 -12.97 -14.35
N ASN A 119 13.25 -13.41 -13.47
CA ASN A 119 13.76 -12.61 -12.37
C ASN A 119 15.17 -12.07 -12.68
N THR A 120 15.23 -11.02 -13.51
CA THR A 120 16.49 -10.33 -13.86
C THR A 120 16.83 -9.26 -12.83
N GLU A 121 18.08 -9.23 -12.37
CA GLU A 121 18.63 -8.20 -11.49
C GLU A 121 19.88 -7.57 -12.08
N VAL A 122 19.99 -6.24 -12.00
CA VAL A 122 21.20 -5.50 -12.35
C VAL A 122 21.90 -5.07 -11.07
N GLN A 123 23.09 -5.57 -10.83
CA GLN A 123 23.88 -5.31 -9.63
C GLN A 123 24.55 -3.92 -9.67
N PRO A 124 24.96 -3.36 -8.52
CA PRO A 124 25.64 -2.06 -8.46
C PRO A 124 26.95 -2.00 -9.26
N ASP A 125 27.60 -3.13 -9.51
CA ASP A 125 28.81 -3.24 -10.34
C ASP A 125 28.51 -3.35 -11.85
N GLY A 126 27.23 -3.34 -12.23
CA GLY A 126 26.75 -3.44 -13.61
C GLY A 126 26.59 -4.86 -14.11
N THR A 127 26.84 -5.89 -13.28
CA THR A 127 26.57 -7.28 -13.67
C THR A 127 25.07 -7.56 -13.74
N ILE A 128 24.66 -8.43 -14.65
CA ILE A 128 23.27 -8.88 -14.79
C ILE A 128 23.18 -10.32 -14.32
N HIS A 129 22.26 -10.58 -13.39
CA HIS A 129 22.02 -11.90 -12.81
C HIS A 129 20.60 -12.38 -13.11
N ALA A 130 20.47 -13.67 -13.45
CA ALA A 130 19.19 -14.36 -13.53
C ALA A 130 18.97 -15.12 -12.23
N GLY A 131 17.94 -14.73 -11.46
CA GLY A 131 17.51 -15.46 -10.27
C GLY A 131 16.41 -16.48 -10.60
N GLU A 132 16.11 -17.35 -9.63
CA GLU A 132 14.94 -18.21 -9.71
C GLU A 132 13.66 -17.38 -9.90
N SER A 133 12.79 -17.84 -10.80
CA SER A 133 11.49 -17.23 -11.04
C SER A 133 10.65 -17.19 -9.77
N TRP A 134 9.90 -16.10 -9.59
CA TRP A 134 9.00 -15.94 -8.43
C TRP A 134 7.62 -16.57 -8.65
N SER A 135 7.37 -17.09 -9.85
CA SER A 135 6.09 -17.72 -10.19
C SER A 135 5.83 -18.95 -9.32
N ARG A 136 4.57 -19.11 -8.94
CA ARG A 136 4.03 -20.28 -8.24
C ARG A 136 3.08 -21.04 -9.16
N PRO A 137 2.76 -22.32 -8.88
CA PRO A 137 1.76 -23.04 -9.63
C PRO A 137 0.47 -22.24 -9.79
N GLY A 138 0.07 -22.01 -11.04
CA GLY A 138 -1.13 -21.25 -11.39
C GLY A 138 -0.94 -19.75 -11.52
N ASP A 139 0.27 -19.20 -11.37
CA ASP A 139 0.54 -17.81 -11.70
C ASP A 139 0.39 -17.53 -13.19
N TYR A 140 -0.08 -16.33 -13.52
CA TYR A 140 -0.33 -15.94 -14.90
C TYR A 140 -0.21 -14.43 -15.12
N VAL A 141 -0.03 -14.10 -16.40
CA VAL A 141 -0.28 -12.76 -16.94
C VAL A 141 -1.44 -12.86 -17.93
N LEU A 142 -2.43 -11.99 -17.77
CA LEU A 142 -3.57 -11.85 -18.67
C LEU A 142 -3.45 -10.55 -19.45
N LEU A 143 -3.39 -10.67 -20.77
CA LEU A 143 -3.20 -9.57 -21.71
C LEU A 143 -4.48 -9.36 -22.52
N CYS A 144 -4.82 -8.11 -22.84
CA CYS A 144 -5.85 -7.74 -23.80
C CYS A 144 -5.19 -7.26 -25.09
N ALA A 145 -5.46 -7.94 -26.21
CA ALA A 145 -4.99 -7.51 -27.52
C ALA A 145 -5.67 -6.18 -27.92
N GLN A 146 -4.85 -5.21 -28.34
CA GLN A 146 -5.27 -3.86 -28.76
C GLN A 146 -5.43 -3.75 -30.28
N ALA A 147 -5.01 -4.77 -31.01
CA ALA A 147 -5.16 -4.92 -32.46
C ALA A 147 -5.30 -6.41 -32.80
N ASP A 148 -5.45 -6.73 -34.08
CA ASP A 148 -5.27 -8.10 -34.56
C ASP A 148 -3.78 -8.45 -34.51
N LEU A 149 -3.43 -9.55 -33.84
CA LEU A 149 -2.04 -9.91 -33.55
C LEU A 149 -1.70 -11.31 -34.03
N LEU A 150 -0.46 -11.49 -34.48
CA LEU A 150 0.22 -12.78 -34.44
C LEU A 150 1.06 -12.82 -33.17
N CYS A 151 0.80 -13.78 -32.27
CA CYS A 151 1.57 -13.95 -31.04
C CYS A 151 2.33 -15.27 -31.05
N ALA A 152 3.51 -15.28 -30.44
CA ALA A 152 4.28 -16.49 -30.19
C ALA A 152 4.79 -16.48 -28.76
N THR A 153 4.84 -17.65 -28.15
CA THR A 153 5.37 -17.83 -26.80
C THR A 153 6.19 -19.11 -26.72
N SER A 154 7.28 -19.06 -25.97
CA SER A 154 8.14 -20.20 -25.70
C SER A 154 8.18 -20.43 -24.19
N ALA A 155 7.94 -21.68 -23.75
CA ALA A 155 8.40 -22.10 -22.43
C ALA A 155 9.92 -22.13 -22.47
N CYS A 156 10.58 -21.40 -21.58
CA CYS A 156 12.03 -21.34 -21.55
C CYS A 156 12.63 -22.73 -21.31
N PRO A 157 13.47 -23.25 -22.22
CA PRO A 157 14.07 -24.58 -22.08
C PRO A 157 15.29 -24.57 -21.16
N ASP A 158 15.66 -23.43 -20.57
CA ASP A 158 16.89 -23.29 -19.78
C ASP A 158 16.87 -24.13 -18.51
N ASP A 159 17.79 -25.08 -18.42
CA ASP A 159 18.02 -25.95 -17.26
C ASP A 159 19.45 -25.83 -16.70
N ILE A 160 20.27 -24.91 -17.24
CA ILE A 160 21.68 -24.76 -16.83
C ILE A 160 21.87 -23.69 -15.76
N ASP A 161 20.83 -22.90 -15.47
CA ASP A 161 20.83 -21.81 -14.52
C ASP A 161 19.54 -21.81 -13.65
N PRO A 162 19.42 -20.96 -12.62
CA PRO A 162 18.30 -21.00 -11.70
C PRO A 162 16.98 -20.50 -12.29
N ALA A 163 16.95 -19.88 -13.47
CA ALA A 163 15.79 -19.13 -13.97
C ALA A 163 14.50 -19.94 -13.94
N ASN A 164 14.56 -21.21 -14.37
CA ASN A 164 13.44 -22.15 -14.36
C ASN A 164 13.45 -23.13 -13.17
N GLY A 165 14.17 -22.81 -12.08
CA GLY A 165 14.40 -23.75 -10.98
C GLY A 165 15.13 -25.03 -11.41
N TRP A 166 15.97 -24.95 -12.44
CA TRP A 166 16.67 -26.08 -13.08
C TRP A 166 15.77 -27.21 -13.64
N GLN A 167 14.46 -26.99 -13.70
CA GLN A 167 13.51 -28.01 -14.18
C GLN A 167 12.47 -27.36 -15.10
N PRO A 168 12.76 -27.23 -16.40
CA PRO A 168 11.81 -26.70 -17.36
C PRO A 168 10.49 -27.47 -17.35
N THR A 169 9.39 -26.74 -17.28
CA THR A 169 8.02 -27.25 -17.31
C THR A 169 7.18 -26.55 -18.39
N PRO A 170 6.01 -27.08 -18.74
CA PRO A 170 5.16 -26.46 -19.74
C PRO A 170 4.54 -25.13 -19.29
N ILE A 171 4.47 -24.17 -20.23
CA ILE A 171 3.61 -22.99 -20.13
C ILE A 171 2.28 -23.27 -20.81
N LEU A 172 1.17 -22.91 -20.16
CA LEU A 172 -0.17 -23.00 -20.73
C LEU A 172 -0.59 -21.63 -21.28
N VAL A 173 -1.03 -21.62 -22.54
CA VAL A 173 -1.61 -20.43 -23.18
C VAL A 173 -3.12 -20.64 -23.33
N ARG A 174 -3.90 -19.67 -22.86
CA ARG A 174 -5.35 -19.64 -23.09
C ARG A 174 -5.73 -18.37 -23.84
N VAL A 175 -6.60 -18.50 -24.83
CA VAL A 175 -7.15 -17.35 -25.57
C VAL A 175 -8.64 -17.27 -25.26
N TYR A 176 -9.08 -16.11 -24.81
CA TYR A 176 -10.47 -15.82 -24.52
C TYR A 176 -11.05 -14.87 -25.57
N ALA A 177 -12.34 -15.04 -25.86
CA ALA A 177 -13.08 -14.17 -26.75
C ALA A 177 -13.09 -12.72 -26.24
N SER A 178 -13.24 -11.75 -27.15
CA SER A 178 -13.26 -10.33 -26.82
C SER A 178 -14.50 -9.87 -26.04
N ASP A 179 -15.54 -10.68 -25.98
CA ASP A 179 -16.78 -10.41 -25.24
C ASP A 179 -16.67 -10.81 -23.75
N GLN A 180 -15.59 -11.46 -23.35
CA GLN A 180 -15.31 -11.77 -21.95
C GLN A 180 -14.90 -10.50 -21.20
N ALA A 181 -15.31 -10.41 -19.94
CA ALA A 181 -14.95 -9.29 -19.07
C ALA A 181 -14.02 -9.77 -17.96
N PHE A 182 -12.80 -9.26 -17.95
CA PHE A 182 -11.84 -9.48 -16.86
C PHE A 182 -11.58 -8.17 -16.13
N PRO A 183 -11.72 -8.13 -14.79
CA PRO A 183 -11.36 -6.94 -14.04
C PRO A 183 -9.85 -6.74 -14.08
N ARG A 184 -9.42 -5.48 -14.14
CA ARG A 184 -8.02 -5.13 -13.89
C ARG A 184 -7.67 -5.51 -12.46
N ALA A 185 -6.61 -6.29 -12.27
CA ALA A 185 -6.16 -6.70 -10.94
C ALA A 185 -4.69 -7.09 -10.87
N ILE A 186 -4.05 -6.81 -9.75
CA ILE A 186 -2.70 -7.28 -9.44
C ILE A 186 -2.82 -8.40 -8.41
N GLY A 187 -2.12 -9.51 -8.63
CA GLY A 187 -2.08 -10.60 -7.68
C GLY A 187 -1.08 -10.29 -6.57
N ARG A 188 -1.51 -10.55 -5.34
CA ARG A 188 -0.70 -10.38 -4.14
C ARG A 188 -0.81 -11.58 -3.23
N ARG A 189 0.28 -11.86 -2.51
CA ARG A 189 0.32 -12.82 -1.41
C ARG A 189 0.66 -12.07 -0.12
N SER A 190 -0.01 -12.39 0.99
CA SER A 190 0.26 -11.78 2.30
C SER A 190 1.59 -12.28 2.89
N VAL A 191 1.92 -13.54 2.61
CA VAL A 191 3.19 -14.22 2.89
C VAL A 191 3.53 -15.13 1.70
N PRO A 192 4.79 -15.57 1.51
CA PRO A 192 5.20 -16.31 0.30
C PRO A 192 4.37 -17.56 -0.02
N GLU A 193 3.83 -18.23 1.00
CA GLU A 193 3.07 -19.48 0.91
C GLU A 193 1.54 -19.25 0.79
N ALA A 194 1.08 -18.01 0.93
CA ALA A 194 -0.35 -17.71 0.87
C ALA A 194 -0.89 -17.84 -0.57
N PRO A 195 -2.17 -18.25 -0.75
CA PRO A 195 -2.84 -18.16 -2.04
C PRO A 195 -2.81 -16.73 -2.57
N VAL A 196 -2.71 -16.59 -3.90
CA VAL A 196 -2.81 -15.29 -4.53
C VAL A 196 -4.19 -14.68 -4.34
N ARG A 197 -4.23 -13.40 -4.00
CA ARG A 197 -5.43 -12.58 -3.93
C ARG A 197 -5.30 -11.48 -4.97
N LEU A 198 -6.30 -11.35 -5.81
CA LEU A 198 -6.37 -10.28 -6.80
C LEU A 198 -6.78 -8.97 -6.14
N THR A 199 -6.24 -7.86 -6.62
CA THR A 199 -6.75 -6.52 -6.30
C THR A 199 -8.25 -6.47 -6.60
N GLN A 200 -9.01 -5.93 -5.67
CA GLN A 200 -10.45 -5.80 -5.80
C GLN A 200 -10.89 -4.34 -5.71
N ASP A 201 -12.06 -4.06 -6.26
CA ASP A 201 -12.76 -2.81 -6.04
C ASP A 201 -13.30 -2.77 -4.60
N SER A 202 -13.29 -1.58 -3.99
CA SER A 202 -14.13 -1.30 -2.84
C SER A 202 -15.58 -1.05 -3.30
N GLY A 203 -16.49 -0.97 -2.35
CA GLY A 203 -17.88 -0.60 -2.60
C GLY A 203 -18.03 0.85 -3.03
N PHE A 204 -17.01 1.69 -2.78
CA PHE A 204 -16.94 3.08 -3.23
C PHE A 204 -16.23 3.22 -4.57
N THR A 205 -15.60 2.17 -5.10
CA THR A 205 -14.88 2.27 -6.38
C THR A 205 -15.77 2.67 -7.55
N PRO A 206 -17.03 2.21 -7.71
CA PRO A 206 -17.88 2.67 -8.81
C PRO A 206 -18.09 4.20 -8.85
N PRO A 207 -18.52 4.89 -7.77
CA PRO A 207 -18.59 6.34 -7.79
C PRO A 207 -17.23 7.05 -7.86
N ILE A 208 -16.14 6.45 -7.33
CA ILE A 208 -14.79 7.00 -7.47
C ILE A 208 -14.35 7.00 -8.95
N ARG A 209 -14.54 5.88 -9.67
CA ARG A 209 -14.19 5.75 -11.10
C ARG A 209 -14.96 6.71 -11.99
N ALA A 210 -16.12 7.21 -11.54
CA ALA A 210 -16.86 8.26 -12.24
C ALA A 210 -16.20 9.65 -12.13
N LEU A 211 -15.27 9.84 -11.18
CA LEU A 211 -14.58 11.11 -10.92
C LEU A 211 -13.09 11.08 -11.28
N THR A 212 -12.47 9.90 -11.34
CA THR A 212 -11.04 9.74 -11.63
C THR A 212 -10.72 8.35 -12.16
N ASP A 213 -9.74 8.25 -13.05
CA ASP A 213 -9.08 7.01 -13.45
C ASP A 213 -7.66 6.89 -12.87
N HIS A 214 -7.21 7.88 -12.09
CA HIS A 214 -5.94 7.90 -11.37
C HIS A 214 -5.98 7.00 -10.12
N LEU A 215 -6.13 5.70 -10.35
CA LEU A 215 -6.14 4.67 -9.31
C LEU A 215 -4.79 3.95 -9.26
N SER A 216 -4.32 3.64 -8.06
CA SER A 216 -3.23 2.68 -7.86
C SER A 216 -3.70 1.51 -7.01
N GLU A 217 -2.97 0.41 -7.05
CA GLU A 217 -3.12 -0.64 -6.05
C GLU A 217 -2.53 -0.16 -4.72
N TYR A 218 -3.27 -0.38 -3.65
CA TYR A 218 -2.74 -0.36 -2.30
C TYR A 218 -3.42 -1.45 -1.51
N ASN A 219 -2.63 -2.29 -0.85
CA ASN A 219 -3.09 -3.33 0.07
C ASN A 219 -4.24 -4.21 -0.46
N GLY A 220 -4.24 -4.60 -1.73
CA GLY A 220 -5.26 -5.42 -2.39
C GLY A 220 -6.51 -4.66 -2.86
N PHE A 221 -6.52 -3.33 -2.81
CA PHE A 221 -7.63 -2.50 -3.28
C PHE A 221 -7.17 -1.43 -4.28
N TRP A 222 -8.08 -1.04 -5.18
CA TRP A 222 -7.89 0.17 -5.99
C TRP A 222 -8.18 1.42 -5.17
N VAL A 223 -7.19 2.30 -5.01
CA VAL A 223 -7.29 3.55 -4.26
C VAL A 223 -7.02 4.77 -5.16
N PRO A 224 -7.78 5.88 -5.02
CA PRO A 224 -7.52 7.10 -5.79
C PRO A 224 -6.26 7.80 -5.30
N GLN A 225 -5.35 8.11 -6.23
CA GLN A 225 -4.18 8.93 -5.94
C GLN A 225 -4.54 10.41 -5.83
N ASP A 226 -5.40 10.84 -6.75
CA ASP A 226 -6.04 12.15 -6.81
C ASP A 226 -7.31 12.04 -7.67
N PHE A 227 -8.11 13.09 -7.65
CA PHE A 227 -9.29 13.26 -8.46
C PHE A 227 -8.99 14.30 -9.54
N ALA A 228 -8.79 13.83 -10.78
CA ALA A 228 -8.28 14.62 -11.90
C ALA A 228 -9.03 15.95 -12.15
N GLY A 229 -10.33 16.01 -11.86
CA GLY A 229 -11.15 17.22 -11.99
C GLY A 229 -10.85 18.32 -10.97
N TYR A 230 -10.14 18.01 -9.89
CA TYR A 230 -9.80 18.94 -8.79
C TYR A 230 -8.29 19.08 -8.60
N GLY A 231 -7.58 17.94 -8.59
CA GLY A 231 -6.15 17.85 -8.30
C GLY A 231 -5.82 17.90 -6.81
N PRO A 232 -4.65 17.35 -6.41
CA PRO A 232 -4.30 17.08 -5.01
C PRO A 232 -4.26 18.34 -4.13
N GLN A 233 -3.95 19.50 -4.70
CA GLN A 233 -3.93 20.76 -3.96
C GLN A 233 -5.34 21.22 -3.53
N ALA A 234 -6.33 21.11 -4.42
CA ALA A 234 -7.70 21.51 -4.10
C ALA A 234 -8.31 20.57 -3.05
N GLU A 235 -8.03 19.26 -3.16
CA GLU A 235 -8.44 18.26 -2.18
C GLU A 235 -7.84 18.52 -0.80
N TYR A 236 -6.53 18.85 -0.75
CA TYR A 236 -5.85 19.23 0.50
C TYR A 236 -6.51 20.44 1.18
N TYR A 237 -6.80 21.51 0.44
CA TYR A 237 -7.45 22.70 1.02
C TYR A 237 -8.91 22.43 1.40
N ALA A 238 -9.63 21.56 0.68
CA ALA A 238 -10.94 21.11 1.11
C ALA A 238 -10.86 20.40 2.48
N LEU A 239 -9.91 19.50 2.68
CA LEU A 239 -9.68 18.86 3.99
C LEU A 239 -9.36 19.87 5.10
N ARG A 240 -8.42 20.80 4.85
CA ARG A 240 -7.91 21.73 5.87
C ARG A 240 -8.89 22.84 6.24
N GLU A 241 -9.66 23.32 5.28
CA GLU A 241 -10.51 24.52 5.45
C GLU A 241 -12.00 24.19 5.51
N ARG A 242 -12.41 23.02 5.00
CA ARG A 242 -13.82 22.65 4.84
C ARG A 242 -14.06 21.19 5.26
N VAL A 243 -14.26 20.31 4.29
CA VAL A 243 -14.54 18.89 4.50
C VAL A 243 -14.11 18.09 3.27
N ALA A 244 -13.60 16.90 3.53
CA ALA A 244 -13.12 15.97 2.54
C ALA A 244 -13.62 14.55 2.82
N LEU A 245 -13.81 13.77 1.75
CA LEU A 245 -14.32 12.40 1.81
C LEU A 245 -13.30 11.42 1.23
N MET A 246 -12.95 10.36 1.96
CA MET A 246 -11.87 9.45 1.59
C MET A 246 -12.26 7.99 1.79
N ASP A 247 -11.94 7.14 0.81
CA ASP A 247 -12.10 5.69 0.92
C ASP A 247 -10.90 5.06 1.63
N LEU A 248 -11.14 4.52 2.82
CA LEU A 248 -10.19 3.76 3.65
C LEU A 248 -10.57 2.27 3.75
N SER A 249 -11.34 1.76 2.80
CA SER A 249 -11.73 0.33 2.74
C SER A 249 -10.52 -0.60 2.68
N VAL A 250 -9.39 -0.08 2.23
CA VAL A 250 -8.09 -0.73 2.14
C VAL A 250 -7.50 -1.20 3.49
N LEU A 251 -7.87 -0.54 4.60
CA LEU A 251 -7.44 -0.93 5.95
C LEU A 251 -7.96 -2.32 6.33
N ARG A 252 -7.20 -3.04 7.15
CA ARG A 252 -7.54 -4.40 7.59
C ARG A 252 -8.39 -4.37 8.85
N LYS A 253 -9.53 -5.08 8.81
CA LYS A 253 -10.46 -5.18 9.94
C LYS A 253 -10.54 -6.63 10.41
N PHE A 254 -10.44 -6.83 11.72
CA PHE A 254 -10.59 -8.13 12.36
C PHE A 254 -11.60 -8.02 13.51
N ASP A 255 -12.64 -8.84 13.47
CA ASP A 255 -13.55 -9.01 14.58
C ASP A 255 -12.99 -10.08 15.53
N ILE A 256 -12.88 -9.71 16.81
CA ILE A 256 -12.31 -10.53 17.87
C ILE A 256 -13.44 -10.82 18.86
N CYS A 257 -13.98 -12.04 18.80
CA CYS A 257 -15.21 -12.42 19.47
C CYS A 257 -15.04 -13.68 20.32
N GLY A 258 -15.63 -13.70 21.52
CA GLY A 258 -15.62 -14.87 22.40
C GLY A 258 -15.46 -14.49 23.88
N PRO A 259 -15.70 -15.43 24.81
CA PRO A 259 -15.61 -15.17 26.24
C PRO A 259 -14.23 -14.63 26.67
N ASP A 260 -13.15 -15.01 25.97
CA ASP A 260 -11.79 -14.56 26.27
C ASP A 260 -11.31 -13.39 25.40
N ALA A 261 -12.19 -12.76 24.61
CA ALA A 261 -11.80 -11.71 23.65
C ALA A 261 -11.07 -10.54 24.34
N ARG A 262 -11.60 -10.07 25.48
CA ARG A 262 -10.95 -9.01 26.27
C ARG A 262 -9.58 -9.45 26.78
N THR A 263 -9.43 -10.70 27.21
CA THR A 263 -8.16 -11.27 27.67
C THR A 263 -7.12 -11.26 26.55
N LEU A 264 -7.51 -11.67 25.34
CA LEU A 264 -6.64 -11.64 24.17
C LEU A 264 -6.23 -10.20 23.80
N VAL A 265 -7.18 -9.28 23.68
CA VAL A 265 -6.92 -7.86 23.38
C VAL A 265 -6.04 -7.22 24.45
N GLN A 266 -6.30 -7.49 25.73
CA GLN A 266 -5.49 -7.03 26.84
C GLN A 266 -4.07 -7.61 26.80
N ARG A 267 -3.82 -8.79 26.22
CA ARG A 267 -2.48 -9.36 26.11
C ARG A 267 -1.70 -8.80 24.92
N VAL A 268 -2.35 -8.71 23.76
CA VAL A 268 -1.72 -8.41 22.47
C VAL A 268 -1.58 -6.91 22.22
N PHE A 269 -2.61 -6.10 22.51
CA PHE A 269 -2.61 -4.68 22.19
C PHE A 269 -1.78 -3.87 23.20
N SER A 270 -1.07 -2.82 22.78
CA SER A 270 -0.17 -2.06 23.66
C SER A 270 -0.89 -1.30 24.79
N ARG A 271 -2.16 -0.93 24.60
CA ARG A 271 -2.96 -0.16 25.58
C ARG A 271 -3.66 -1.03 26.60
N ASN A 272 -3.94 -0.45 27.77
CA ASN A 272 -4.76 -1.11 28.78
C ASN A 272 -6.24 -0.95 28.42
N VAL A 273 -6.88 -2.05 28.05
CA VAL A 273 -8.29 -2.12 27.67
C VAL A 273 -9.18 -2.71 28.78
N ALA A 274 -8.61 -3.09 29.92
CA ALA A 274 -9.32 -3.83 30.97
C ALA A 274 -10.64 -3.16 31.40
N SER A 275 -10.63 -1.84 31.58
CA SER A 275 -11.80 -1.05 32.01
C SER A 275 -12.64 -0.49 30.86
N TRP A 276 -12.30 -0.80 29.59
CA TRP A 276 -12.99 -0.20 28.46
C TRP A 276 -14.44 -0.64 28.39
N GLN A 277 -15.33 0.33 28.29
CA GLN A 277 -16.77 0.11 28.10
C GLN A 277 -17.12 0.06 26.61
N PRO A 278 -18.26 -0.56 26.24
CA PRO A 278 -18.76 -0.53 24.87
C PRO A 278 -18.83 0.91 24.34
N GLY A 279 -18.33 1.13 23.13
CA GLY A 279 -18.21 2.45 22.51
C GLY A 279 -16.89 3.16 22.73
N GLN A 280 -15.97 2.61 23.53
CA GLN A 280 -14.63 3.15 23.67
C GLN A 280 -13.67 2.53 22.66
N ALA A 281 -12.77 3.36 22.14
CA ALA A 281 -11.72 2.94 21.23
C ALA A 281 -10.35 3.49 21.65
N GLY A 282 -9.30 3.04 21.00
CA GLY A 282 -7.99 3.65 21.18
C GLY A 282 -6.97 3.19 20.16
N TYR A 283 -6.15 4.13 19.72
CA TYR A 283 -4.96 3.88 18.91
C TYR A 283 -3.81 3.33 19.76
N GLY A 284 -3.07 2.37 19.24
CA GLY A 284 -1.91 1.72 19.84
C GLY A 284 -1.23 0.79 18.83
N CYS A 285 -0.44 -0.16 19.32
CA CYS A 285 0.30 -1.08 18.44
C CYS A 285 0.26 -2.54 18.92
N LEU A 286 0.71 -3.43 18.05
CA LEU A 286 0.91 -4.86 18.29
C LEU A 286 2.42 -5.11 18.48
N PRO A 287 2.95 -5.08 19.72
CA PRO A 287 4.37 -5.34 19.96
C PRO A 287 4.72 -6.81 19.76
N ASN A 288 5.88 -7.07 19.17
CA ASN A 288 6.50 -8.40 19.15
C ASN A 288 7.29 -8.68 20.45
N PRO A 289 7.74 -9.93 20.69
CA PRO A 289 8.50 -10.28 21.90
C PRO A 289 9.82 -9.51 22.08
N HIS A 290 10.37 -8.93 21.00
CA HIS A 290 11.60 -8.13 21.00
C HIS A 290 11.33 -6.63 21.17
N GLY A 291 10.06 -6.23 21.32
CA GLY A 291 9.65 -4.85 21.54
C GLY A 291 9.49 -4.00 20.28
N GLY A 292 9.65 -4.58 19.08
CA GLY A 292 9.32 -3.93 17.80
C GLY A 292 7.83 -3.97 17.48
N ILE A 293 7.40 -3.22 16.45
CA ILE A 293 5.99 -3.08 16.08
C ILE A 293 5.66 -4.01 14.91
N ILE A 294 4.74 -4.96 15.13
CA ILE A 294 4.20 -5.78 14.03
C ILE A 294 3.29 -4.94 13.14
N ASP A 295 2.36 -4.23 13.77
CA ASP A 295 1.53 -3.21 13.15
C ASP A 295 0.97 -2.23 14.20
N ASP A 296 0.43 -1.11 13.74
CA ASP A 296 -0.33 -0.17 14.55
C ASP A 296 -1.79 -0.06 14.09
N GLY A 297 -2.66 0.43 14.98
CA GLY A 297 -4.08 0.45 14.67
C GLY A 297 -4.96 0.87 15.82
N ILE A 298 -6.28 0.78 15.59
CA ILE A 298 -7.32 1.14 16.54
C ILE A 298 -8.07 -0.11 16.97
N VAL A 299 -8.20 -0.30 18.29
CA VAL A 299 -9.12 -1.28 18.86
C VAL A 299 -10.40 -0.57 19.27
N PHE A 300 -11.55 -1.13 18.89
CA PHE A 300 -12.90 -0.72 19.31
C PHE A 300 -13.47 -1.76 20.26
N CYS A 301 -13.96 -1.33 21.42
CA CYS A 301 -14.73 -2.14 22.36
C CYS A 301 -16.20 -2.10 21.95
N LEU A 302 -16.73 -3.20 21.41
CA LEU A 302 -18.12 -3.30 20.96
C LEU A 302 -19.03 -3.94 22.02
N GLY A 303 -18.43 -4.66 22.97
CA GLY A 303 -19.12 -5.37 24.04
C GLY A 303 -18.14 -5.91 25.07
N GLU A 304 -18.61 -6.72 26.01
CA GLU A 304 -17.73 -7.43 26.95
C GLU A 304 -16.86 -8.48 26.26
N THR A 305 -17.42 -9.13 25.24
CA THR A 305 -16.86 -10.27 24.50
C THR A 305 -16.67 -10.00 23.00
N GLN A 306 -16.77 -8.73 22.59
CA GLN A 306 -16.71 -8.33 21.18
C GLN A 306 -15.82 -7.09 21.02
N PHE A 307 -14.79 -7.23 20.20
CA PHE A 307 -13.87 -6.15 19.85
C PHE A 307 -13.66 -6.16 18.34
N ARG A 308 -13.30 -5.00 17.79
CA ARG A 308 -12.82 -4.87 16.41
C ARG A 308 -11.46 -4.22 16.42
N TYR A 309 -10.51 -4.81 15.71
CA TYR A 309 -9.22 -4.19 15.45
C TYR A 309 -9.17 -3.72 14.00
N VAL A 310 -8.74 -2.48 13.79
CA VAL A 310 -8.49 -1.90 12.47
C VAL A 310 -7.02 -1.51 12.39
N GLY A 311 -6.28 -2.23 11.55
CA GLY A 311 -4.87 -2.02 11.27
C GLY A 311 -4.61 -1.93 9.77
N ASN A 312 -3.39 -2.17 9.35
CA ASN A 312 -2.97 -2.07 7.96
C ASN A 312 -2.53 -3.43 7.38
N CYS A 313 -2.09 -4.39 8.19
CA CYS A 313 -1.45 -5.61 7.71
C CYS A 313 -2.36 -6.85 7.71
N ASP A 314 -2.25 -7.68 6.67
CA ASP A 314 -2.93 -9.00 6.64
C ASP A 314 -2.40 -9.93 7.75
N ARG A 315 -1.12 -9.79 8.13
CA ARG A 315 -0.46 -10.62 9.14
C ARG A 315 -0.97 -10.37 10.57
N ASP A 316 -1.73 -9.30 10.79
CA ASP A 316 -2.29 -9.01 12.10
C ASP A 316 -3.18 -10.16 12.58
N GLY A 317 -4.04 -10.68 11.70
CA GLY A 317 -4.92 -11.81 12.01
C GLY A 317 -4.14 -13.06 12.43
N GLU A 318 -3.05 -13.37 11.74
CA GLU A 318 -2.16 -14.49 12.07
C GLU A 318 -1.52 -14.31 13.45
N TRP A 319 -1.10 -13.09 13.78
CA TRP A 319 -0.54 -12.76 15.09
C TRP A 319 -1.57 -12.92 16.23
N TRP A 320 -2.77 -12.36 16.04
CA TRP A 320 -3.89 -12.50 16.97
C TRP A 320 -4.24 -13.98 17.22
N GLN A 321 -4.36 -14.78 16.15
CA GLN A 321 -4.66 -16.20 16.23
C GLN A 321 -3.55 -17.00 16.91
N LYS A 322 -2.28 -16.72 16.57
CA LYS A 322 -1.11 -17.36 17.19
C LYS A 322 -1.11 -17.16 18.71
N VAL A 323 -1.33 -15.94 19.18
CA VAL A 323 -1.36 -15.65 20.63
C VAL A 323 -2.58 -16.31 21.29
N ALA A 324 -3.75 -16.31 20.65
CA ALA A 324 -4.94 -16.99 21.17
C ALA A 324 -4.69 -18.50 21.38
N GLN A 325 -4.09 -19.17 20.40
CA GLN A 325 -3.74 -20.59 20.46
C GLN A 325 -2.70 -20.89 21.55
N GLN A 326 -1.62 -20.09 21.62
CA GLN A 326 -0.56 -20.26 22.63
C GLN A 326 -1.08 -20.20 24.07
N HIS A 327 -2.18 -19.47 24.28
CA HIS A 327 -2.79 -19.28 25.59
C HIS A 327 -4.09 -20.07 25.80
N ASN A 328 -4.46 -20.94 24.86
CA ASN A 328 -5.69 -21.74 24.90
C ASN A 328 -6.95 -20.90 25.16
N LEU A 329 -7.04 -19.72 24.54
CA LEU A 329 -8.15 -18.79 24.72
C LEU A 329 -9.33 -19.17 23.82
N GLN A 330 -10.56 -19.07 24.34
CA GLN A 330 -11.79 -19.27 23.58
C GLN A 330 -12.17 -17.98 22.85
N VAL A 331 -11.51 -17.73 21.71
CA VAL A 331 -11.70 -16.54 20.87
C VAL A 331 -11.69 -16.91 19.39
N THR A 332 -12.57 -16.29 18.62
CA THR A 332 -12.53 -16.26 17.15
C THR A 332 -11.95 -14.93 16.70
N VAL A 333 -11.00 -14.98 15.76
CA VAL A 333 -10.44 -13.80 15.09
C VAL A 333 -10.79 -13.91 13.61
N GLU A 334 -11.79 -13.15 13.19
CA GLU A 334 -12.34 -13.19 11.83
C GLU A 334 -11.88 -11.97 11.01
N PRO A 335 -11.23 -12.15 9.85
CA PRO A 335 -10.97 -11.04 8.94
C PRO A 335 -12.28 -10.58 8.27
N VAL A 336 -12.66 -9.32 8.52
CA VAL A 336 -13.95 -8.76 8.09
C VAL A 336 -13.80 -7.55 7.15
N SER A 337 -12.61 -7.32 6.59
CA SER A 337 -12.36 -6.22 5.64
C SER A 337 -13.28 -6.24 4.41
N HIS A 338 -13.68 -7.43 3.96
CA HIS A 338 -14.61 -7.62 2.83
C HIS A 338 -16.07 -7.27 3.17
N ARG A 339 -16.41 -7.17 4.46
CA ARG A 339 -17.76 -6.83 4.97
C ARG A 339 -17.87 -5.39 5.42
N TRP A 340 -16.75 -4.79 5.86
CA TRP A 340 -16.71 -3.44 6.40
C TRP A 340 -15.84 -2.54 5.55
N HIS A 341 -16.45 -1.93 4.55
CA HIS A 341 -15.85 -0.86 3.78
C HIS A 341 -15.93 0.45 4.56
N ASN A 342 -14.87 1.26 4.50
CA ASN A 342 -14.64 2.36 5.43
C ASN A 342 -14.52 3.67 4.67
N LEU A 343 -15.35 4.65 5.02
CA LEU A 343 -15.34 5.97 4.43
C LEU A 343 -15.07 7.01 5.51
N ALA A 344 -14.02 7.81 5.34
CA ALA A 344 -13.67 8.87 6.26
C ALA A 344 -14.19 10.22 5.76
N LEU A 345 -14.96 10.91 6.61
CA LEU A 345 -15.39 12.28 6.40
C LEU A 345 -14.62 13.17 7.40
N GLN A 346 -13.68 13.96 6.90
CA GLN A 346 -12.76 14.74 7.75
C GLN A 346 -12.65 16.20 7.29
N GLY A 347 -12.44 17.10 8.24
CA GLY A 347 -12.32 18.53 8.05
C GLY A 347 -13.09 19.31 9.12
N PRO A 348 -12.84 20.61 9.25
CA PRO A 348 -13.47 21.45 10.28
C PRO A 348 -14.99 21.44 10.25
N VAL A 349 -15.64 21.25 9.09
CA VAL A 349 -17.12 21.21 8.99
C VAL A 349 -17.71 19.81 8.85
N ALA A 350 -16.91 18.75 9.10
CA ALA A 350 -17.35 17.36 8.93
C ALA A 350 -18.55 17.01 9.82
N ARG A 351 -18.64 17.60 11.01
CA ARG A 351 -19.75 17.36 11.95
C ARG A 351 -21.05 17.95 11.43
N GLU A 352 -20.99 19.16 10.89
CA GLU A 352 -22.12 19.92 10.35
C GLU A 352 -22.76 19.18 9.18
N VAL A 353 -21.94 18.61 8.30
CA VAL A 353 -22.39 17.77 7.18
C VAL A 353 -23.06 16.49 7.67
N LEU A 354 -22.46 15.82 8.67
CA LEU A 354 -22.89 14.49 9.09
C LEU A 354 -24.08 14.50 10.06
N ARG A 355 -24.19 15.54 10.90
CA ARG A 355 -25.21 15.69 11.95
C ARG A 355 -26.64 15.50 11.46
N PRO A 356 -27.13 16.17 10.39
CA PRO A 356 -28.54 16.05 9.98
C PRO A 356 -28.88 14.68 9.38
N LEU A 357 -27.87 13.88 9.03
CA LEU A 357 -28.06 12.57 8.40
C LEU A 357 -28.02 11.42 9.41
N THR A 358 -27.55 11.67 10.64
CA THR A 358 -27.14 10.59 11.56
C THR A 358 -28.20 10.32 12.62
N GLU A 359 -28.59 9.05 12.74
CA GLU A 359 -29.41 8.54 13.82
C GLU A 359 -28.66 7.42 14.53
N LEU A 360 -28.27 7.65 15.80
CA LEU A 360 -27.54 6.63 16.57
C LEU A 360 -28.49 5.68 17.28
N ALA A 361 -28.15 4.39 17.26
CA ALA A 361 -28.88 3.36 17.97
C ALA A 361 -28.54 3.39 19.48
N PRO A 362 -29.46 2.94 20.35
CA PRO A 362 -29.17 2.73 21.76
C PRO A 362 -28.15 1.59 21.94
N GLY A 363 -27.47 1.57 23.10
CA GLY A 363 -26.53 0.49 23.48
C GLY A 363 -25.06 0.89 23.49
N PHE A 364 -24.74 2.09 23.01
CA PHE A 364 -23.41 2.70 23.10
C PHE A 364 -23.45 3.96 23.98
N GLN A 365 -22.28 4.45 24.41
CA GLN A 365 -22.18 5.62 25.30
C GLN A 365 -22.74 6.91 24.66
N ALA A 366 -22.57 7.08 23.36
CA ALA A 366 -23.05 8.25 22.63
C ALA A 366 -24.43 7.99 22.02
N LEU A 367 -25.39 8.87 22.31
CA LEU A 367 -26.76 8.83 21.75
C LEU A 367 -27.01 9.89 20.67
N SER A 368 -26.01 10.75 20.40
CA SER A 368 -26.03 11.72 19.30
C SER A 368 -24.61 11.91 18.75
N LEU A 369 -24.50 12.47 17.55
CA LEU A 369 -23.21 12.77 16.93
C LEU A 369 -22.39 13.78 17.76
N ASP A 370 -23.06 14.74 18.41
CA ASP A 370 -22.42 15.75 19.25
C ASP A 370 -21.87 15.16 20.56
N ALA A 371 -22.52 14.10 21.06
CA ALA A 371 -22.06 13.36 22.23
C ALA A 371 -20.95 12.34 21.90
N LEU A 372 -20.67 12.08 20.62
CA LEU A 372 -19.61 11.16 20.20
C LEU A 372 -18.23 11.85 20.36
N GLY A 373 -17.53 11.48 21.43
CA GLY A 373 -16.21 11.97 21.79
C GLY A 373 -15.08 11.35 20.96
N TYR A 374 -13.91 11.98 20.99
CA TYR A 374 -12.72 11.49 20.28
C TYR A 374 -12.32 10.10 20.78
N PHE A 375 -12.03 9.17 19.84
CA PHE A 375 -11.85 7.74 20.14
C PHE A 375 -13.06 7.07 20.81
N GLN A 376 -14.27 7.48 20.43
CA GLN A 376 -15.49 6.72 20.68
C GLN A 376 -16.12 6.21 19.38
N CYS A 377 -16.93 5.17 19.51
CA CYS A 377 -17.71 4.60 18.42
C CYS A 377 -19.17 4.34 18.84
N ALA A 378 -20.02 4.22 17.83
CA ALA A 378 -21.43 3.90 17.96
C ALA A 378 -21.90 3.12 16.71
N VAL A 379 -23.12 2.61 16.77
CA VAL A 379 -23.82 2.06 15.59
C VAL A 379 -25.09 2.88 15.35
N GLY A 380 -25.52 2.96 14.11
CA GLY A 380 -26.69 3.76 13.76
C GLY A 380 -26.96 3.74 12.27
N THR A 381 -27.63 4.76 11.78
CA THR A 381 -27.81 5.01 10.35
C THR A 381 -27.28 6.38 9.96
N VAL A 382 -26.82 6.51 8.72
CA VAL A 382 -26.48 7.78 8.07
C VAL A 382 -27.24 7.84 6.75
N ALA A 383 -28.14 8.80 6.62
CA ALA A 383 -29.09 8.88 5.51
C ALA A 383 -29.87 7.57 5.30
N GLY A 384 -30.26 6.92 6.41
CA GLY A 384 -30.96 5.63 6.41
C GLY A 384 -30.09 4.41 6.11
N VAL A 385 -28.80 4.58 5.80
CA VAL A 385 -27.85 3.48 5.58
C VAL A 385 -27.28 3.01 6.93
N PRO A 386 -27.36 1.71 7.28
CA PRO A 386 -26.74 1.19 8.50
C PRO A 386 -25.23 1.36 8.49
N VAL A 387 -24.68 1.94 9.56
CA VAL A 387 -23.23 2.17 9.70
C VAL A 387 -22.74 1.84 11.11
N PHE A 388 -21.51 1.35 11.20
CA PHE A 388 -20.67 1.49 12.39
C PHE A 388 -19.89 2.79 12.25
N LEU A 389 -20.00 3.67 13.23
CA LEU A 389 -19.47 5.03 13.19
C LEU A 389 -18.40 5.19 14.27
N SER A 390 -17.27 5.82 13.95
CA SER A 390 -16.28 6.23 14.94
C SER A 390 -15.83 7.67 14.75
N ARG A 391 -15.50 8.35 15.85
CA ARG A 391 -14.82 9.64 15.82
C ARG A 391 -13.30 9.41 15.90
N THR A 392 -12.76 8.97 14.78
CA THR A 392 -11.35 8.67 14.51
C THR A 392 -10.96 9.25 13.16
N GLY A 393 -9.67 9.19 12.82
CA GLY A 393 -9.20 9.56 11.49
C GLY A 393 -7.68 9.71 11.40
N TYR A 394 -7.20 9.91 10.18
CA TYR A 394 -5.77 9.81 9.83
C TYR A 394 -5.20 11.07 9.14
N THR A 395 -5.81 12.24 9.41
CA THR A 395 -5.46 13.52 8.75
C THR A 395 -5.06 14.65 9.69
N GLY A 396 -5.23 14.46 11.01
CA GLY A 396 -5.10 15.54 12.00
C GLY A 396 -6.26 16.53 12.05
N GLU A 397 -7.35 16.29 11.31
CA GLU A 397 -8.59 17.08 11.38
C GLU A 397 -9.67 16.42 12.24
N LEU A 398 -10.65 17.22 12.67
CA LEU A 398 -11.95 16.71 13.10
C LEU A 398 -12.51 15.78 12.02
N GLY A 399 -13.13 14.67 12.41
CA GLY A 399 -13.78 13.81 11.45
C GLY A 399 -14.33 12.53 12.04
N TYR A 400 -14.94 11.75 11.16
CA TYR A 400 -15.62 10.51 11.47
C TYR A 400 -15.29 9.46 10.41
N GLU A 401 -15.22 8.20 10.83
CA GLU A 401 -15.10 7.04 9.96
C GLU A 401 -16.42 6.26 9.98
N LEU A 402 -16.92 5.94 8.79
CA LEU A 402 -18.18 5.26 8.55
C LEU A 402 -17.89 3.90 7.91
N PHE A 403 -18.13 2.85 8.67
CA PHE A 403 -17.98 1.47 8.23
C PHE A 403 -19.34 0.93 7.79
N VAL A 404 -19.41 0.44 6.56
CA VAL A 404 -20.65 0.05 5.88
C VAL A 404 -20.47 -1.25 5.10
N ASP A 405 -21.57 -1.97 4.89
CA ASP A 405 -21.61 -3.07 3.94
C ASP A 405 -21.33 -2.56 2.50
N PRO A 406 -20.49 -3.25 1.71
CA PRO A 406 -20.19 -2.86 0.32
C PRO A 406 -21.42 -2.59 -0.54
N ALA A 407 -22.55 -3.29 -0.32
CA ALA A 407 -23.76 -3.10 -1.10
C ALA A 407 -24.41 -1.72 -0.90
N HIS A 408 -24.17 -1.08 0.25
CA HIS A 408 -24.70 0.25 0.56
C HIS A 408 -23.70 1.39 0.34
N ALA A 409 -22.43 1.07 0.04
CA ALA A 409 -21.36 2.04 -0.13
C ALA A 409 -21.65 3.10 -1.22
N PRO A 410 -22.18 2.78 -2.42
CA PRO A 410 -22.52 3.80 -3.41
C PRO A 410 -23.59 4.78 -2.94
N ALA A 411 -24.61 4.29 -2.21
CA ALA A 411 -25.69 5.12 -1.69
C ALA A 411 -25.19 6.06 -0.60
N LEU A 412 -24.35 5.57 0.32
CA LEU A 412 -23.72 6.38 1.36
C LEU A 412 -22.82 7.48 0.76
N TRP A 413 -22.01 7.13 -0.25
CA TRP A 413 -21.17 8.10 -0.97
C TRP A 413 -22.01 9.23 -1.56
N GLN A 414 -23.07 8.87 -2.31
CA GLN A 414 -23.95 9.86 -2.94
C GLN A 414 -24.63 10.77 -1.92
N ALA A 415 -25.11 10.21 -0.80
CA ALA A 415 -25.75 10.97 0.25
C ALA A 415 -24.80 11.99 0.91
N LEU A 416 -23.57 11.57 1.22
CA LEU A 416 -22.57 12.45 1.83
C LEU A 416 -22.07 13.52 0.85
N MET A 417 -21.81 13.17 -0.41
CA MET A 417 -21.43 14.15 -1.44
C MET A 417 -22.54 15.19 -1.67
N ALA A 418 -23.81 14.76 -1.63
CA ALA A 418 -24.96 15.68 -1.77
C ALA A 418 -25.09 16.61 -0.56
N ALA A 419 -25.01 16.07 0.67
CA ALA A 419 -25.09 16.87 1.90
C ALA A 419 -23.89 17.79 2.10
N GLY A 420 -22.72 17.40 1.61
CA GLY A 420 -21.49 18.19 1.65
C GLY A 420 -21.39 19.27 0.56
N ARG A 421 -22.24 19.26 -0.47
CA ARG A 421 -22.20 20.23 -1.58
C ARG A 421 -22.25 21.70 -1.11
N PRO A 422 -23.10 22.12 -0.15
CA PRO A 422 -23.10 23.49 0.36
C PRO A 422 -21.81 23.92 1.05
N TYR A 423 -20.96 22.95 1.39
CA TYR A 423 -19.68 23.15 2.07
C TYR A 423 -18.48 22.91 1.13
N ASP A 424 -18.71 22.85 -0.17
CA ASP A 424 -17.70 22.54 -1.19
C ASP A 424 -16.86 21.29 -0.83
N LEU A 425 -17.56 20.24 -0.37
CA LEU A 425 -16.96 18.93 -0.08
C LEU A 425 -16.31 18.37 -1.33
N LEU A 426 -15.04 17.98 -1.22
CA LEU A 426 -14.31 17.26 -2.26
C LEU A 426 -13.92 15.85 -1.79
N PRO A 427 -13.86 14.87 -2.70
CA PRO A 427 -13.21 13.61 -2.38
C PRO A 427 -11.69 13.82 -2.26
N LEU A 428 -11.00 12.97 -1.49
CA LEU A 428 -9.58 13.09 -1.17
C LEU A 428 -8.83 11.83 -1.59
N GLY A 429 -7.78 12.01 -2.38
CA GLY A 429 -6.85 10.96 -2.79
C GLY A 429 -5.65 10.80 -1.86
N MET A 430 -4.87 9.75 -2.11
CA MET A 430 -3.70 9.37 -1.30
C MET A 430 -2.61 10.45 -1.27
N GLN A 431 -2.44 11.25 -2.33
CA GLN A 431 -1.41 12.29 -2.37
C GLN A 431 -1.68 13.38 -1.32
N ALA A 432 -2.90 13.88 -1.25
CA ALA A 432 -3.29 14.89 -0.26
C ALA A 432 -3.33 14.30 1.17
N LEU A 433 -3.70 13.01 1.31
CA LEU A 433 -3.63 12.29 2.58
C LEU A 433 -2.18 12.20 3.11
N ASP A 434 -1.19 11.87 2.26
CA ASP A 434 0.20 11.72 2.70
C ASP A 434 0.76 13.05 3.22
N ILE A 435 0.39 14.19 2.60
CA ILE A 435 0.71 15.51 3.15
C ILE A 435 0.10 15.66 4.53
N ALA A 436 -1.21 15.37 4.64
CA ALA A 436 -1.95 15.64 5.86
C ALA A 436 -1.49 14.81 7.07
N ARG A 437 -1.16 13.54 6.83
CA ARG A 437 -0.67 12.63 7.87
C ARG A 437 0.75 12.97 8.32
N ILE A 438 1.63 13.42 7.42
CA ILE A 438 2.99 13.88 7.76
C ILE A 438 2.91 15.15 8.61
N GLU A 439 2.07 16.11 8.20
CA GLU A 439 1.81 17.33 8.98
C GLU A 439 1.35 17.03 10.41
N ALA A 440 0.50 16.00 10.58
CA ALA A 440 -0.03 15.55 11.86
C ALA A 440 0.91 14.60 12.64
N GLY A 441 2.07 14.25 12.10
CA GLY A 441 3.02 13.33 12.72
C GLY A 441 2.49 11.90 12.87
N LEU A 442 1.66 11.44 11.93
CA LEU A 442 1.07 10.11 11.91
C LEU A 442 1.95 9.12 11.14
N LEU A 443 2.10 7.93 11.71
CA LEU A 443 3.06 6.91 11.26
C LEU A 443 2.49 6.10 10.10
N ALA A 444 3.34 5.71 9.16
CA ALA A 444 3.05 4.73 8.13
C ALA A 444 3.96 3.49 8.28
N ALA A 445 3.35 2.30 8.28
CA ALA A 445 4.07 1.04 8.32
C ALA A 445 5.08 0.92 7.16
N GLY A 446 6.28 0.42 7.44
CA GLY A 446 7.38 0.32 6.48
C GLY A 446 8.13 1.63 6.22
N ARG A 447 7.71 2.75 6.81
CA ARG A 447 8.43 4.04 6.78
C ARG A 447 8.90 4.44 8.16
N GLU A 448 7.95 4.64 9.08
CA GLU A 448 8.25 5.08 10.45
C GLU A 448 8.53 3.92 11.41
N PHE A 449 7.99 2.74 11.10
CA PHE A 449 8.20 1.54 11.90
C PHE A 449 8.15 0.26 11.07
N ASP A 450 8.75 -0.77 11.63
CA ASP A 450 8.67 -2.19 11.25
C ASP A 450 8.86 -3.04 12.53
N ASP A 451 9.06 -4.34 12.35
CA ASP A 451 9.27 -5.29 13.44
C ASP A 451 10.60 -5.12 14.20
N LEU A 452 11.48 -4.22 13.75
CA LEU A 452 12.74 -3.84 14.41
C LEU A 452 12.63 -2.51 15.16
N ILE A 453 11.62 -1.68 14.87
CA ILE A 453 11.41 -0.37 15.50
C ILE A 453 10.41 -0.46 16.64
N SER A 454 10.84 -0.09 17.85
CA SER A 454 9.96 -0.05 19.02
C SER A 454 9.01 1.16 19.01
N PRO A 455 7.87 1.10 19.73
CA PRO A 455 6.98 2.25 19.89
C PRO A 455 7.64 3.48 20.53
N TYR A 456 8.68 3.30 21.35
CA TYR A 456 9.43 4.44 21.90
C TYR A 456 10.33 5.11 20.87
N GLN A 457 10.92 4.32 19.96
CA GLN A 457 11.68 4.85 18.82
C GLN A 457 10.75 5.54 17.82
N ALA A 458 9.57 4.98 17.56
CA ALA A 458 8.58 5.50 16.61
C ALA A 458 7.74 6.68 17.15
N GLY A 459 7.94 7.13 18.39
CA GLY A 459 7.23 8.29 18.95
C GLY A 459 5.80 8.02 19.43
N ILE A 460 5.37 6.75 19.47
CA ILE A 460 4.06 6.33 19.97
C ILE A 460 4.14 5.61 21.33
N GLY A 461 5.24 5.77 22.06
CA GLY A 461 5.44 5.19 23.40
C GLY A 461 4.35 5.60 24.41
N TRP A 462 3.68 6.72 24.20
CA TRP A 462 2.51 7.16 24.98
C TRP A 462 1.32 6.19 24.88
N ALA A 463 1.25 5.37 23.82
CA ALA A 463 0.23 4.35 23.61
C ALA A 463 0.61 2.99 24.21
N VAL A 464 1.73 2.89 24.95
CA VAL A 464 2.16 1.65 25.61
C VAL A 464 1.86 1.72 27.10
N SER A 465 1.08 0.77 27.60
CA SER A 465 0.77 0.68 29.03
C SER A 465 1.61 -0.38 29.73
N LEU A 466 2.77 0.03 30.24
CA LEU A 466 3.64 -0.83 31.05
C LEU A 466 3.00 -1.26 32.39
N LYS A 467 1.94 -0.58 32.84
CA LYS A 467 1.24 -0.92 34.10
C LYS A 467 0.28 -2.10 33.98
N LYS A 468 0.03 -2.59 32.76
CA LYS A 468 -0.79 -3.81 32.55
C LYS A 468 -0.12 -5.00 33.26
N PRO A 469 -0.86 -6.01 33.71
CA PRO A 469 -0.24 -7.21 34.28
C PRO A 469 0.65 -7.93 33.26
N GLU A 470 0.11 -8.17 32.06
CA GLU A 470 0.80 -8.81 30.96
C GLU A 470 0.93 -7.86 29.77
N LEU A 471 2.10 -7.90 29.11
CA LEU A 471 2.41 -7.13 27.92
C LEU A 471 3.49 -7.88 27.14
N ILE A 472 3.19 -8.23 25.89
CA ILE A 472 4.19 -8.85 25.01
C ILE A 472 5.34 -7.87 24.79
N GLY A 473 6.57 -8.38 24.88
CA GLY A 473 7.79 -7.57 24.72
C GLY A 473 8.14 -6.67 25.91
N ARG A 474 7.46 -6.78 27.07
CA ARG A 474 7.68 -5.92 28.27
C ARG A 474 9.16 -5.67 28.56
N LYS A 475 9.95 -6.73 28.72
CA LYS A 475 11.35 -6.62 29.13
C LYS A 475 12.16 -5.76 28.15
N ALA A 476 11.99 -5.99 26.84
CA ALA A 476 12.64 -5.20 25.81
C ALA A 476 12.12 -3.76 25.80
N LEU A 477 10.81 -3.57 25.88
CA LEU A 477 10.17 -2.25 25.92
C LEU A 477 10.63 -1.41 27.12
N GLU A 478 10.78 -1.99 28.30
CA GLU A 478 11.28 -1.31 29.50
C GLU A 478 12.74 -0.88 29.34
N GLN A 479 13.59 -1.70 28.71
CA GLN A 479 14.97 -1.36 28.43
C GLN A 479 15.09 -0.23 27.37
N ILE A 480 14.38 -0.38 26.25
CA ILE A 480 14.40 0.58 25.14
C ILE A 480 13.81 1.92 25.57
N ARG A 481 12.79 1.94 26.44
CA ARG A 481 12.23 3.19 26.97
C ARG A 481 13.27 4.05 27.69
N ILE A 482 14.19 3.43 28.43
CA ILE A 482 15.21 4.15 29.20
C ILE A 482 16.35 4.60 28.29
N HIS A 483 16.76 3.76 27.34
CA HIS A 483 17.87 4.01 26.42
C HIS A 483 17.45 3.74 24.97
N PRO A 484 16.62 4.61 24.36
CA PRO A 484 16.18 4.39 22.99
C PRO A 484 17.36 4.60 22.03
N PRO A 485 17.65 3.66 21.11
CA PRO A 485 18.78 3.82 20.19
C PRO A 485 18.55 4.93 19.15
N ARG A 486 17.27 5.23 18.87
CA ARG A 486 16.81 6.32 18.01
C ARG A 486 15.53 6.92 18.59
N VAL A 487 15.24 8.17 18.26
CA VAL A 487 14.03 8.90 18.65
C VAL A 487 13.40 9.53 17.43
N ALA A 488 12.09 9.31 17.24
CA ALA A 488 11.32 9.94 16.19
C ALA A 488 11.11 11.43 16.49
N VAL A 489 11.36 12.27 15.49
CA VAL A 489 11.23 13.72 15.55
C VAL A 489 10.60 14.28 14.28
N GLY A 490 10.03 15.48 14.36
CA GLY A 490 9.75 16.27 13.16
C GLY A 490 10.97 17.13 12.81
N LEU A 491 11.15 17.41 11.53
CA LEU A 491 12.16 18.33 10.99
C LEU A 491 11.47 19.40 10.17
N VAL A 492 11.93 20.64 10.31
CA VAL A 492 11.56 21.76 9.42
C VAL A 492 12.81 22.14 8.63
N LEU A 493 12.78 21.95 7.31
CA LEU A 493 13.92 22.21 6.43
C LEU A 493 13.93 23.69 6.01
N GLU A 494 15.13 24.22 5.79
CA GLU A 494 15.33 25.50 5.12
C GLU A 494 15.23 25.32 3.60
N GLY A 495 14.45 26.20 2.96
CA GLY A 495 14.26 26.18 1.51
C GLY A 495 13.05 25.33 1.05
N PRO A 496 12.81 25.29 -0.26
CA PRO A 496 11.67 24.59 -0.86
C PRO A 496 11.92 23.09 -1.09
N GLU A 497 13.15 22.59 -0.94
CA GLU A 497 13.44 21.18 -1.25
C GLU A 497 12.81 20.22 -0.25
N VAL A 498 12.23 19.13 -0.76
CA VAL A 498 11.53 18.13 0.04
C VAL A 498 12.40 16.88 0.19
N ALA A 499 12.65 16.47 1.43
CA ALA A 499 13.31 15.21 1.73
C ALA A 499 12.29 14.06 1.73
N CYS A 500 11.82 13.64 0.55
CA CYS A 500 10.76 12.64 0.42
C CYS A 500 11.25 11.19 0.33
N GLN A 501 12.56 10.95 0.15
CA GLN A 501 13.12 9.60 0.01
C GLN A 501 13.35 8.97 1.40
N LEU A 502 12.83 7.76 1.59
CA LEU A 502 13.05 6.97 2.79
C LEU A 502 14.55 6.68 2.98
N GLY A 503 15.07 6.93 4.18
CA GLY A 503 16.46 6.65 4.52
C GLY A 503 17.44 7.78 4.16
N GLN A 504 16.96 8.93 3.68
CA GLN A 504 17.85 10.09 3.46
C GLN A 504 18.62 10.43 4.75
N PRO A 505 19.95 10.54 4.68
CA PRO A 505 20.78 10.69 5.87
C PRO A 505 20.63 12.08 6.50
N VAL A 506 20.61 12.13 7.82
CA VAL A 506 20.67 13.36 8.62
C VAL A 506 22.04 13.44 9.30
N TYR A 507 22.65 14.63 9.31
CA TYR A 507 23.99 14.91 9.83
C TYR A 507 23.95 15.96 10.93
N ALA A 508 24.92 15.91 11.83
CA ALA A 508 25.23 17.06 12.67
C ALA A 508 25.74 18.22 11.78
N PRO A 509 25.45 19.49 12.12
CA PRO A 509 25.86 20.63 11.30
C PRO A 509 27.37 20.66 11.02
N GLY A 510 27.75 20.80 9.75
CA GLY A 510 29.16 20.82 9.32
C GLY A 510 29.90 19.47 9.40
N GLU A 511 29.27 18.41 9.91
CA GLU A 511 29.92 17.14 10.21
C GLU A 511 29.67 16.06 9.16
N ARG A 512 30.62 15.13 8.98
CA ARG A 512 30.48 14.07 7.96
C ARG A 512 29.76 12.81 8.44
N TRP A 513 29.57 12.65 9.74
CA TRP A 513 28.95 11.47 10.33
C TRP A 513 27.44 11.64 10.50
N ARG A 514 26.69 10.53 10.32
CA ARG A 514 25.23 10.53 10.31
C ARG A 514 24.68 10.45 11.73
N VAL A 515 23.75 11.33 12.07
CA VAL A 515 22.99 11.35 13.33
C VAL A 515 21.61 10.71 13.20
N GLY A 516 21.17 10.36 11.99
CA GLY A 516 19.86 9.74 11.79
C GLY A 516 19.46 9.65 10.32
N GLN A 517 18.16 9.48 10.10
CA GLN A 517 17.57 9.37 8.77
C GLN A 517 16.15 9.93 8.72
N VAL A 518 15.75 10.44 7.56
CA VAL A 518 14.38 10.80 7.24
C VAL A 518 13.56 9.55 6.95
N THR A 519 12.34 9.48 7.46
CA THR A 519 11.39 8.38 7.22
C THR A 519 10.30 8.77 6.23
N SER A 520 9.76 9.98 6.36
CA SER A 520 8.78 10.57 5.46
C SER A 520 9.00 12.07 5.34
N GLY A 521 8.72 12.68 4.20
CA GLY A 521 8.81 14.12 4.04
C GLY A 521 7.93 14.66 2.93
N THR A 522 7.49 15.90 3.11
CA THR A 522 6.57 16.59 2.21
C THR A 522 6.79 18.10 2.23
N PHE A 523 6.30 18.81 1.21
CA PHE A 523 6.10 20.25 1.30
C PHE A 523 4.73 20.49 1.91
N SER A 524 4.65 21.19 3.05
CA SER A 524 3.39 21.57 3.67
C SER A 524 2.86 22.86 3.04
N PRO A 525 1.71 22.83 2.34
CA PRO A 525 1.13 24.03 1.72
C PRO A 525 0.69 25.08 2.75
N ILE A 526 0.14 24.66 3.90
CA ILE A 526 -0.33 25.58 4.93
C ILE A 526 0.82 26.22 5.72
N LEU A 527 1.90 25.47 5.98
CA LEU A 527 3.09 26.00 6.65
C LEU A 527 4.04 26.70 5.69
N LYS A 528 3.88 26.50 4.37
CA LYS A 528 4.76 26.99 3.29
C LYS A 528 6.22 26.61 3.49
N ARG A 529 6.45 25.39 3.97
CA ARG A 529 7.79 24.86 4.31
C ARG A 529 7.86 23.37 4.03
N SER A 530 9.07 22.91 3.71
CA SER A 530 9.38 21.49 3.69
C SER A 530 9.50 20.95 5.11
N ILE A 531 8.79 19.87 5.38
CA ILE A 531 8.78 19.18 6.67
C ILE A 531 9.08 17.70 6.47
N ALA A 532 9.61 17.06 7.50
CA ALA A 532 9.87 15.63 7.50
C ALA A 532 9.66 15.00 8.87
N LEU A 533 9.33 13.71 8.87
CA LEU A 533 9.51 12.82 10.02
C LEU A 533 10.87 12.15 9.89
N ALA A 534 11.58 12.02 11.01
CA ALA A 534 12.91 11.45 11.03
C ALA A 534 13.16 10.65 12.31
N GLN A 535 14.14 9.76 12.28
CA GLN A 535 14.67 9.07 13.46
C GLN A 535 16.12 9.50 13.69
N LEU A 536 16.40 10.14 14.82
CA LEU A 536 17.73 10.65 15.19
C LEU A 536 18.31 9.92 16.40
N THR A 537 19.62 9.99 16.63
CA THR A 537 20.16 9.59 17.94
C THR A 537 19.62 10.53 19.04
N PRO A 538 19.48 10.05 20.29
CA PRO A 538 18.90 10.83 21.38
C PRO A 538 19.54 12.21 21.60
N GLU A 539 20.85 12.33 21.38
CA GLU A 539 21.60 13.57 21.59
C GLU A 539 21.18 14.69 20.64
N PHE A 540 20.62 14.35 19.48
CA PHE A 540 20.17 15.29 18.44
C PHE A 540 18.64 15.41 18.37
N ALA A 541 17.90 14.71 19.23
CA ALA A 541 16.45 14.65 19.15
C ALA A 541 15.73 15.78 19.94
N THR A 542 16.49 16.71 20.54
CA THR A 542 15.91 17.82 21.31
C THR A 542 15.37 18.90 20.37
N GLY A 543 14.16 19.39 20.63
CA GLY A 543 13.56 20.48 19.86
C GLY A 543 14.45 21.73 19.81
N GLY A 544 14.55 22.36 18.64
CA GLY A 544 15.45 23.48 18.36
C GLY A 544 16.86 23.09 17.94
N THR A 545 17.24 21.81 18.01
CA THR A 545 18.57 21.35 17.58
C THR A 545 18.74 21.53 16.06
N PRO A 546 19.80 22.21 15.60
CA PRO A 546 20.10 22.30 14.18
C PRO A 546 20.70 20.98 13.66
N VAL A 547 20.28 20.57 12.47
CA VAL A 547 20.79 19.40 11.75
C VAL A 547 20.88 19.70 10.25
N GLU A 548 21.51 18.81 9.49
CA GLU A 548 21.61 18.91 8.03
C GLU A 548 21.03 17.65 7.36
N VAL A 549 20.09 17.82 6.43
CA VAL A 549 19.53 16.71 5.65
C VAL A 549 20.30 16.56 4.35
N GLY A 550 20.82 15.36 4.08
CA GLY A 550 21.52 15.03 2.85
C GLY A 550 20.55 14.75 1.69
N PHE A 551 20.81 15.37 0.55
CA PHE A 551 20.10 15.12 -0.70
C PHE A 551 20.96 14.28 -1.63
N VAL A 552 20.36 13.21 -2.15
CA VAL A 552 21.02 12.26 -3.08
C VAL A 552 20.74 12.72 -4.51
N ASP A 553 21.23 13.91 -4.85
CA ASP A 553 21.07 14.54 -6.17
C ASP A 553 22.37 14.55 -6.98
N GLY A 554 23.35 13.73 -6.57
CA GLY A 554 24.69 13.68 -7.15
C GLY A 554 25.60 14.86 -6.76
N GLN A 555 25.06 15.92 -6.15
CA GLN A 555 25.83 17.10 -5.71
C GLN A 555 26.21 17.04 -4.22
N GLN A 556 25.80 15.98 -3.51
CA GLN A 556 25.98 15.81 -2.06
C GLN A 556 25.51 17.04 -1.27
N ARG A 557 24.47 17.73 -1.77
CA ARG A 557 23.96 18.92 -1.13
C ARG A 557 23.34 18.57 0.21
N ARG A 558 23.50 19.48 1.15
CA ARG A 558 22.90 19.41 2.47
C ARG A 558 22.02 20.61 2.68
N ARG A 559 20.82 20.39 3.21
CA ARG A 559 19.91 21.46 3.60
C ARG A 559 19.83 21.56 5.11
N PRO A 560 20.07 22.75 5.70
CA PRO A 560 19.83 22.95 7.11
C PRO A 560 18.38 22.62 7.46
N ALA A 561 18.18 22.06 8.64
CA ALA A 561 16.87 21.80 9.22
C ALA A 561 16.91 21.97 10.73
N VAL A 562 15.75 22.19 11.33
CA VAL A 562 15.60 22.32 12.78
C VAL A 562 14.68 21.23 13.29
N VAL A 563 15.10 20.58 14.37
CA VAL A 563 14.32 19.54 15.07
C VAL A 563 13.12 20.17 15.77
N GLY A 564 11.94 19.56 15.60
CA GLY A 564 10.67 20.01 16.15
C GLY A 564 9.79 18.85 16.62
N PRO A 565 8.54 19.13 17.03
CA PRO A 565 7.57 18.10 17.35
C PRO A 565 7.27 17.23 16.12
N LEU A 566 6.85 15.97 16.33
CA LEU A 566 6.44 15.07 15.25
C LEU A 566 5.32 15.67 14.38
N ALA A 567 4.33 16.27 15.02
CA ALA A 567 3.29 17.03 14.33
C ALA A 567 3.78 18.45 14.09
N ALA A 568 4.06 18.79 12.84
CA ALA A 568 4.44 20.15 12.45
C ALA A 568 3.23 21.10 12.39
N TYR A 569 2.03 20.56 12.12
CA TYR A 569 0.77 21.29 12.11
C TYR A 569 -0.12 20.84 13.28
N ASP A 570 -0.70 21.80 13.99
CA ASP A 570 -1.51 21.57 15.20
C ASP A 570 -0.89 20.56 16.20
N PRO A 571 0.35 20.80 16.71
CA PRO A 571 1.00 19.88 17.65
C PRO A 571 0.21 19.68 18.95
N GLY A 572 -0.67 20.63 19.30
CA GLY A 572 -1.57 20.53 20.44
C GLY A 572 -2.76 19.60 20.22
N LYS A 573 -2.99 19.14 18.98
CA LYS A 573 -4.13 18.31 18.58
C LYS A 573 -5.47 18.96 18.95
N GLN A 574 -5.57 20.28 18.78
CA GLN A 574 -6.78 21.05 19.08
C GLN A 574 -7.90 20.72 18.07
N ARG A 575 -7.57 20.60 16.78
CA ARG A 575 -8.55 20.39 15.70
C ARG A 575 -9.23 19.03 15.78
N VAL A 576 -8.48 17.95 16.03
CA VAL A 576 -9.08 16.61 16.23
C VAL A 576 -9.97 16.54 17.49
N ARG A 577 -9.71 17.41 18.47
CA ARG A 577 -10.43 17.46 19.75
C ARG A 577 -11.55 18.50 19.79
N ALA A 578 -11.77 19.27 18.74
CA ALA A 578 -12.74 20.35 18.68
C ALA A 578 -14.14 19.89 19.17
N SER A 579 -14.73 20.65 20.08
CA SER A 579 -16.06 20.35 20.65
C SER A 579 -17.18 20.88 19.73
N PRO A 580 -18.46 20.51 19.94
CA PRO A 580 -19.56 21.14 19.22
C PRO A 580 -19.60 22.66 19.48
N GLY A 581 -19.56 23.48 18.43
CA GLY A 581 -19.64 24.95 18.52
C GLY A 581 -18.29 25.68 18.58
N GLU A 582 -17.17 24.94 18.57
CA GLU A 582 -15.82 25.40 18.25
C GLU A 582 -15.49 25.05 16.80
#